data_AF-A0A9J5YWQ3-F1
#
_entry.id   AF-A0A9J5YWQ3-F1
#
_cell.length_a   1.000
_cell.length_b   1.000
_cell.length_c   1.000
_cell.angle_alpha   90.00
_cell.angle_beta   90.00
_cell.angle_gamma   90.00
#
_symmetry.space_group_name_H-M   'P 1'
#
loop_
_entity.id
_entity.type
_entity.pdbx_description
1 polymer ?
#
loop_
_entity_poly.entity_id
_entity_poly.type
_entity_poly.pdbx_seq_one_letter_code
_entity_poly.pdbx_strand_id
1 'polypeptide(L)'
;MHMQLLHNNKVVIFDRTDFGSSNLSLPQGKCRYNDEAIKVDCTAHSILYNVATNTYRPLMVQTDVWCSSGAVNSNGTLIQTGGYHDGERKIRLFSPCNDKETCDWTELQQNLTVKRWYSTDHILPDGRIMIMGGRSAYSYEFFPQNSNTNYVFHLPFLKETTDPKEENNLYPFLYLLPDGNVYIFANQRSIVLDYTKIELLESFQ
;
A
#
# COMPACT_ATOMS: atom_id res chain seq x y z
N MET A 1 5.83 6.76 -8.02
CA MET A 1 6.97 6.53 -7.12
C MET A 1 6.53 6.60 -5.66
N HIS A 2 6.95 5.64 -4.85
CA HIS A 2 6.75 5.58 -3.40
C HIS A 2 8.09 5.31 -2.70
N MET A 3 8.21 5.72 -1.44
CA MET A 3 9.37 5.43 -0.60
C MET A 3 8.99 5.27 0.86
N GLN A 4 9.71 4.42 1.58
CA GLN A 4 9.52 4.19 3.02
C GLN A 4 10.88 4.09 3.72
N LEU A 5 11.13 4.99 4.67
CA LEU A 5 12.24 4.84 5.61
C LEU A 5 11.91 3.72 6.60
N LEU A 6 12.84 2.79 6.77
CA LEU A 6 12.74 1.68 7.70
C LEU A 6 13.56 1.94 8.96
N HIS A 7 13.26 1.19 10.02
CA HIS A 7 13.88 1.33 11.34
C HIS A 7 15.41 1.02 11.36
N ASN A 8 15.97 0.46 10.29
CA ASN A 8 17.39 0.12 10.17
C ASN A 8 18.18 1.09 9.26
N ASN A 9 17.73 2.34 9.11
CA ASN A 9 18.35 3.36 8.26
C ASN A 9 18.47 2.97 6.78
N LYS A 10 17.53 2.15 6.31
CA LYS A 10 17.38 1.82 4.89
C LYS A 10 16.07 2.39 4.38
N VAL A 11 16.06 2.79 3.12
CA VAL A 11 14.87 3.28 2.42
C VAL A 11 14.52 2.28 1.35
N VAL A 12 13.28 1.79 1.37
CA VAL A 12 12.73 1.05 0.23
C VAL A 12 12.12 2.06 -0.70
N ILE A 13 12.54 2.06 -1.96
CA ILE A 13 12.03 2.94 -3.01
C ILE A 13 11.47 2.05 -4.10
N PHE A 14 10.31 2.40 -4.66
CA PHE A 14 9.68 1.62 -5.71
C PHE A 14 8.82 2.50 -6.62
N ASP A 15 8.70 2.06 -7.87
CA ASP A 15 7.86 2.70 -8.86
C ASP A 15 7.14 1.68 -9.75
N ARG A 16 6.25 2.21 -10.58
CA ARG A 16 5.49 1.48 -11.61
C ARG A 16 6.41 0.63 -12.49
N THR A 17 5.88 -0.47 -13.04
CA THR A 17 6.67 -1.43 -13.84
C THR A 17 6.34 -1.38 -15.33
N ASP A 18 5.21 -0.77 -15.68
CA ASP A 18 4.62 -0.62 -17.01
C ASP A 18 5.15 0.55 -17.85
N PHE A 19 6.33 1.08 -17.51
CA PHE A 19 7.01 2.16 -18.25
C PHE A 19 8.23 1.66 -19.05
N GLY A 20 8.59 0.38 -18.94
CA GLY A 20 9.72 -0.23 -19.65
C GLY A 20 10.96 -0.39 -18.77
N SER A 21 12.11 -0.70 -19.36
CA SER A 21 13.31 -1.05 -18.60
C SER A 21 13.88 0.11 -17.79
N SER A 22 14.32 -0.18 -16.56
CA SER A 22 15.15 0.70 -15.76
C SER A 22 16.65 0.53 -16.07
N ASN A 23 17.49 1.40 -15.52
CA ASN A 23 18.94 1.35 -15.71
C ASN A 23 19.66 0.40 -14.73
N LEU A 24 18.91 -0.42 -13.97
CA LEU A 24 19.45 -1.32 -12.96
C LEU A 24 18.94 -2.74 -13.20
N SER A 25 19.84 -3.69 -13.49
CA SER A 25 19.45 -5.08 -13.72
C SER A 25 19.15 -5.83 -12.41
N LEU A 26 18.21 -6.77 -12.48
CA LEU A 26 17.95 -7.72 -11.41
C LEU A 26 19.03 -8.81 -11.38
N PRO A 27 19.40 -9.33 -10.19
CA PRO A 27 20.38 -10.40 -10.07
C PRO A 27 19.80 -11.75 -10.48
N GLN A 28 20.67 -12.71 -10.79
CA GLN A 28 20.33 -14.14 -10.95
C GLN A 28 19.30 -14.43 -12.06
N GLY A 29 19.20 -13.58 -13.09
CA GLY A 29 18.29 -13.79 -14.22
C GLY A 29 16.80 -13.66 -13.85
N LYS A 30 16.48 -13.04 -12.71
CA LYS A 30 15.09 -12.71 -12.36
C LYS A 30 14.53 -11.71 -13.39
N CYS A 31 13.33 -11.99 -13.89
CA CYS A 31 12.62 -11.11 -14.80
C CYS A 31 11.12 -11.13 -14.52
N ARG A 32 10.45 -10.01 -14.77
CA ARG A 32 9.00 -9.92 -14.96
C ARG A 32 8.66 -10.27 -16.41
N TYR A 33 7.44 -10.74 -16.62
CA TYR A 33 6.95 -11.14 -17.93
C TYR A 33 5.59 -10.52 -18.22
N ASN A 34 5.35 -10.21 -19.48
CA ASN A 34 4.10 -9.66 -20.00
C ASN A 34 3.70 -8.33 -19.35
N ASP A 35 4.66 -7.44 -19.17
CA ASP A 35 4.38 -6.06 -18.82
C ASP A 35 3.86 -5.27 -20.05
N GLU A 36 3.13 -4.18 -19.84
CA GLU A 36 2.47 -3.42 -20.92
C GLU A 36 3.48 -2.78 -21.87
N ALA A 37 4.59 -2.28 -21.34
CA ALA A 37 5.64 -1.65 -22.13
C ALA A 37 6.58 -2.66 -22.80
N ILE A 38 6.95 -3.75 -22.10
CA ILE A 38 7.89 -4.75 -22.57
C ILE A 38 7.53 -6.17 -22.10
N LYS A 39 7.74 -7.15 -22.99
CA LYS A 39 7.34 -8.54 -22.75
C LYS A 39 8.18 -9.27 -21.71
N VAL A 40 9.46 -8.92 -21.60
CA VAL A 40 10.40 -9.51 -20.64
C VAL A 40 11.20 -8.36 -20.05
N ASP A 41 11.05 -8.14 -18.75
CA ASP A 41 11.78 -7.11 -18.04
C ASP A 41 12.67 -7.72 -16.95
N CYS A 42 13.98 -7.67 -17.15
CA CYS A 42 14.97 -8.15 -16.19
C CYS A 42 15.60 -7.01 -15.39
N THR A 43 14.94 -5.85 -15.33
CA THR A 43 15.40 -4.66 -14.62
C THR A 43 14.57 -4.39 -13.36
N ALA A 44 15.16 -3.65 -12.43
CA ALA A 44 14.60 -3.41 -11.12
C ALA A 44 13.74 -2.15 -11.10
N HIS A 45 12.52 -2.28 -10.61
CA HIS A 45 11.58 -1.19 -10.35
C HIS A 45 11.43 -0.88 -8.86
N SER A 46 12.25 -1.52 -8.04
CA SER A 46 12.40 -1.23 -6.63
C SER A 46 13.86 -1.36 -6.23
N ILE A 47 14.28 -0.55 -5.27
CA ILE A 47 15.62 -0.59 -4.68
C ILE A 47 15.54 -0.51 -3.16
N LEU A 48 16.52 -1.15 -2.52
CA LEU A 48 16.84 -0.90 -1.11
C LEU A 48 18.06 0.02 -1.07
N TYR A 49 17.86 1.24 -0.60
CA TYR A 49 18.91 2.23 -0.39
C TYR A 49 19.39 2.22 1.07
N ASN A 50 20.70 2.12 1.29
CA ASN A 50 21.33 2.23 2.59
C ASN A 50 21.85 3.66 2.77
N VAL A 51 21.27 4.38 3.73
CA VAL A 51 21.57 5.79 3.98
C VAL A 51 23.00 5.97 4.50
N ALA A 52 23.46 5.08 5.38
CA ALA A 52 24.75 5.21 6.04
C ALA A 52 25.93 5.01 5.08
N THR A 53 25.81 4.04 4.16
CA THR A 53 26.86 3.73 3.18
C THR A 53 26.67 4.42 1.84
N ASN A 54 25.53 5.10 1.64
CA ASN A 54 25.14 5.69 0.37
C ASN A 54 25.21 4.68 -0.80
N THR A 55 24.72 3.47 -0.58
CA THR A 55 24.67 2.40 -1.58
C THR A 55 23.25 1.92 -1.78
N TYR A 56 22.97 1.30 -2.93
CA TYR A 56 21.67 0.69 -3.20
C TYR A 56 21.83 -0.67 -3.86
N ARG A 57 20.79 -1.48 -3.75
CA ARG A 57 20.69 -2.76 -4.47
C ARG A 57 19.29 -2.94 -5.06
N PRO A 58 19.16 -3.69 -6.17
CA PRO A 58 17.88 -3.98 -6.76
C PRO A 58 17.01 -4.84 -5.83
N LEU A 59 15.70 -4.63 -5.92
CA LEU A 59 14.63 -5.44 -5.35
C LEU A 59 13.69 -5.88 -6.47
N MET A 60 13.14 -7.09 -6.35
CA MET A 60 12.18 -7.62 -7.30
C MET A 60 10.76 -7.34 -6.81
N VAL A 61 10.01 -6.52 -7.54
CA VAL A 61 8.57 -6.37 -7.34
C VAL A 61 7.85 -7.10 -8.47
N GLN A 62 6.90 -7.98 -8.14
CA GLN A 62 6.32 -8.94 -9.10
C GLN A 62 5.15 -8.39 -9.91
N THR A 63 4.27 -7.62 -9.27
CA THR A 63 3.09 -6.99 -9.88
C THR A 63 3.18 -5.48 -9.75
N ASP A 64 2.41 -4.71 -10.52
CA ASP A 64 2.58 -3.25 -10.57
C ASP A 64 2.14 -2.56 -9.26
N VAL A 65 3.00 -1.69 -8.73
CA VAL A 65 2.82 -0.95 -7.46
C VAL A 65 2.41 0.51 -7.67
N TRP A 66 2.10 0.91 -8.90
CA TRP A 66 1.74 2.27 -9.24
C TRP A 66 0.49 2.74 -8.49
N CYS A 67 0.58 3.92 -7.86
CA CYS A 67 -0.43 4.52 -6.97
C CYS A 67 -1.04 3.52 -5.99
N SER A 68 -0.18 2.69 -5.43
CA SER A 68 -0.52 1.83 -4.31
C SER A 68 -0.43 2.59 -2.97
N SER A 69 -0.66 1.89 -1.87
CA SER A 69 -0.47 2.43 -0.52
C SER A 69 0.30 1.44 0.36
N GLY A 70 0.68 1.87 1.55
CA GLY A 70 1.31 1.00 2.52
C GLY A 70 1.50 1.63 3.89
N ALA A 71 1.71 0.78 4.89
CA ALA A 71 2.01 1.16 6.26
C ALA A 71 3.03 0.19 6.86
N VAL A 72 3.88 0.69 7.75
CA VAL A 72 4.84 -0.15 8.48
C VAL A 72 4.17 -0.68 9.75
N ASN A 73 4.19 -1.99 9.94
CA ASN A 73 3.64 -2.60 11.15
C ASN A 73 4.59 -2.45 12.36
N SER A 74 4.14 -2.86 13.55
CA SER A 74 4.91 -2.76 14.80
C SER A 74 6.24 -3.54 14.79
N ASN A 75 6.38 -4.55 13.92
CA ASN A 75 7.61 -5.32 13.76
C ASN A 75 8.56 -4.72 12.71
N GLY A 76 8.23 -3.56 12.13
CA GLY A 76 9.06 -2.89 11.13
C GLY A 76 8.90 -3.43 9.70
N THR A 77 7.96 -4.34 9.47
CA THR A 77 7.62 -4.82 8.13
C THR A 77 6.72 -3.80 7.44
N LEU A 78 7.12 -3.36 6.24
CA LEU A 78 6.26 -2.61 5.35
C LEU A 78 5.20 -3.54 4.76
N ILE A 79 3.94 -3.23 5.01
CA ILE A 79 2.78 -3.81 4.33
C ILE A 79 2.42 -2.84 3.20
N GLN A 80 2.55 -3.27 1.96
CA GLN A 80 2.22 -2.50 0.77
C GLN A 80 1.01 -3.16 0.10
N THR A 81 -0.01 -2.39 -0.23
CA THR A 81 -1.28 -2.90 -0.75
C THR A 81 -1.73 -2.16 -2.00
N GLY A 82 -2.39 -2.90 -2.90
CA GLY A 82 -2.92 -2.35 -4.13
C GLY A 82 -1.84 -2.03 -5.17
N GLY A 83 -2.22 -1.23 -6.15
CA GLY A 83 -1.42 -0.95 -7.33
C GLY A 83 -2.26 -0.87 -8.59
N TYR A 84 -1.63 -1.09 -9.74
CA TYR A 84 -2.26 -0.98 -11.06
C TYR A 84 -2.37 -2.35 -11.73
N HIS A 85 -3.42 -2.57 -12.53
CA HIS A 85 -3.74 -3.84 -13.20
C HIS A 85 -3.57 -5.11 -12.32
N ASP A 86 -2.49 -5.86 -12.53
CA ASP A 86 -2.20 -7.11 -11.84
C ASP A 86 -1.88 -6.90 -10.34
N GLY A 87 -1.59 -5.66 -9.97
CA GLY A 87 -1.31 -5.22 -8.60
C GLY A 87 -2.50 -4.70 -7.80
N GLU A 88 -3.65 -4.42 -8.43
CA GLU A 88 -4.80 -3.73 -7.80
C GLU A 88 -5.32 -4.40 -6.52
N ARG A 89 -5.07 -5.69 -6.35
CA ARG A 89 -5.53 -6.48 -5.20
C ARG A 89 -4.38 -7.10 -4.41
N LYS A 90 -3.14 -6.76 -4.72
CA LYS A 90 -1.98 -7.44 -4.17
C LYS A 90 -1.60 -6.91 -2.80
N ILE A 91 -1.06 -7.81 -1.99
CA ILE A 91 -0.49 -7.51 -0.69
C ILE A 91 0.97 -7.96 -0.75
N ARG A 92 1.88 -7.02 -0.52
CA ARG A 92 3.33 -7.23 -0.62
C ARG A 92 3.97 -6.84 0.70
N LEU A 93 4.83 -7.70 1.21
CA LEU A 93 5.53 -7.50 2.47
C LEU A 93 7.00 -7.21 2.18
N PHE A 94 7.55 -6.23 2.90
CA PHE A 94 8.99 -6.02 2.94
C PHE A 94 9.47 -5.89 4.38
N SER A 95 10.24 -6.89 4.83
CA SER A 95 10.92 -6.85 6.11
C SER A 95 12.40 -6.49 5.90
N PRO A 96 12.91 -5.41 6.52
CA PRO A 96 14.33 -5.10 6.46
C PRO A 96 15.17 -6.24 7.07
N CYS A 97 16.23 -6.59 6.36
CA CYS A 97 17.24 -7.54 6.80
C CYS A 97 18.53 -6.83 7.24
N ASN A 98 19.35 -7.57 7.98
CA ASN A 98 20.70 -7.15 8.34
C ASN A 98 21.62 -7.14 7.11
N ASP A 99 22.77 -6.47 7.19
CA ASP A 99 23.69 -6.31 6.05
C ASP A 99 24.34 -7.61 5.56
N LYS A 100 24.21 -8.70 6.34
CA LYS A 100 24.71 -10.03 5.99
C LYS A 100 23.69 -10.89 5.22
N GLU A 101 22.46 -10.42 5.10
CA GLU A 101 21.34 -11.16 4.52
C GLU A 101 20.79 -10.43 3.28
N THR A 102 20.09 -11.17 2.43
CA THR A 102 19.39 -10.60 1.27
C THR A 102 17.89 -10.78 1.46
N CYS A 103 17.22 -9.68 1.83
CA CYS A 103 15.77 -9.58 1.87
C CYS A 103 15.24 -9.06 0.52
N ASP A 104 14.05 -9.50 0.15
CA ASP A 104 13.34 -9.07 -1.05
C ASP A 104 11.86 -8.91 -0.73
N TRP A 105 11.09 -8.37 -1.67
CA TRP A 105 9.63 -8.35 -1.51
C TRP A 105 9.06 -9.75 -1.45
N THR A 106 8.06 -9.94 -0.58
CA THR A 106 7.25 -11.15 -0.52
C THR A 106 5.82 -10.78 -0.91
N GLU A 107 5.40 -11.17 -2.11
CA GLU A 107 4.00 -11.03 -2.53
C GLU A 107 3.18 -12.20 -2.00
N LEU A 108 2.09 -11.89 -1.29
CA LEU A 108 1.23 -12.90 -0.69
C LEU A 108 0.33 -13.54 -1.75
N GLN A 109 0.00 -14.81 -1.54
CA GLN A 109 -1.04 -15.49 -2.32
C GLN A 109 -2.44 -14.95 -2.00
N GLN A 110 -2.64 -14.48 -0.77
CA GLN A 110 -3.84 -13.76 -0.37
C GLN A 110 -3.90 -12.40 -1.08
N ASN A 111 -5.10 -12.06 -1.55
CA ASN A 111 -5.40 -10.78 -2.18
C ASN A 111 -6.38 -9.96 -1.32
N LEU A 112 -6.37 -8.66 -1.55
CA LEU A 112 -7.41 -7.74 -1.09
C LEU A 112 -8.77 -8.11 -1.69
N THR A 113 -9.80 -7.85 -0.90
CA THR A 113 -11.18 -8.21 -1.21
C THR A 113 -11.77 -7.34 -2.31
N VAL A 114 -11.31 -6.09 -2.42
CA VAL A 114 -11.63 -5.17 -3.53
C VAL A 114 -10.36 -4.62 -4.15
N LYS A 115 -10.49 -4.06 -5.35
CA LYS A 115 -9.40 -3.36 -6.03
C LYS A 115 -9.09 -2.05 -5.27
N ARG A 116 -7.81 -1.75 -5.10
CA ARG A 116 -7.28 -0.60 -4.35
C ARG A 116 -6.21 0.07 -5.21
N TRP A 117 -6.60 1.16 -5.87
CA TRP A 117 -5.69 2.06 -6.58
C TRP A 117 -5.94 3.46 -6.05
N TYR A 118 -4.91 4.16 -5.57
CA TYR A 118 -4.99 5.39 -4.78
C TYR A 118 -5.74 5.26 -3.44
N SER A 119 -5.56 4.12 -2.75
CA SER A 119 -6.06 3.89 -1.38
C SER A 119 -5.14 4.49 -0.31
N THR A 120 -5.54 4.45 0.95
CA THR A 120 -4.69 4.82 2.09
C THR A 120 -4.63 3.72 3.12
N ASP A 121 -3.41 3.45 3.61
CA ASP A 121 -3.14 2.42 4.60
C ASP A 121 -2.74 3.09 5.93
N HIS A 122 -3.28 2.61 7.04
CA HIS A 122 -2.96 3.13 8.36
C HIS A 122 -2.84 2.00 9.38
N ILE A 123 -1.77 1.99 10.17
CA ILE A 123 -1.61 1.04 11.29
C ILE A 123 -2.55 1.42 12.44
N LEU A 124 -3.22 0.43 13.03
CA LEU A 124 -4.12 0.59 14.16
C LEU A 124 -3.47 0.13 15.48
N PRO A 125 -4.00 0.55 16.65
CA PRO A 125 -3.54 0.10 17.96
C PRO A 125 -3.48 -1.42 18.17
N ASP A 126 -4.36 -2.16 17.49
CA ASP A 126 -4.39 -3.63 17.56
C ASP A 126 -3.39 -4.32 16.62
N GLY A 127 -2.56 -3.54 15.92
CA GLY A 127 -1.53 -4.02 15.00
C GLY A 127 -2.02 -4.34 13.59
N ARG A 128 -3.33 -4.27 13.32
CA ARG A 128 -3.87 -4.41 11.96
C ARG A 128 -3.61 -3.13 11.15
N ILE A 129 -3.54 -3.29 9.84
CA ILE A 129 -3.54 -2.20 8.88
C ILE A 129 -4.97 -2.01 8.37
N MET A 130 -5.52 -0.80 8.53
CA MET A 130 -6.73 -0.37 7.85
C MET A 130 -6.36 0.08 6.44
N ILE A 131 -7.07 -0.44 5.43
CA ILE A 131 -6.87 -0.11 4.02
C ILE A 131 -8.17 0.52 3.53
N MET A 132 -8.14 1.81 3.23
CA MET A 132 -9.33 2.62 2.99
C MET A 132 -9.33 3.26 1.61
N GLY A 133 -10.50 3.30 0.99
CA GLY A 133 -10.70 3.99 -0.27
C GLY A 133 -10.00 3.33 -1.45
N GLY A 134 -9.64 4.17 -2.42
CA GLY A 134 -9.21 3.79 -3.75
C GLY A 134 -10.24 4.17 -4.80
N ARG A 135 -9.81 4.27 -6.05
CA ARG A 135 -10.66 4.62 -7.19
C ARG A 135 -11.86 3.67 -7.28
N SER A 136 -13.06 4.25 -7.19
CA SER A 136 -14.33 3.51 -7.17
C SER A 136 -14.49 2.51 -6.02
N ALA A 137 -13.69 2.62 -4.95
CA ALA A 137 -13.70 1.74 -3.79
C ALA A 137 -14.21 2.48 -2.54
N TYR A 138 -15.53 2.55 -2.38
CA TYR A 138 -16.20 3.24 -1.26
C TYR A 138 -16.29 2.37 0.00
N SER A 139 -15.15 1.88 0.47
CA SER A 139 -15.09 0.90 1.56
C SER A 139 -13.72 0.88 2.23
N TYR A 140 -13.60 0.14 3.34
CA TYR A 140 -12.32 -0.22 3.94
C TYR A 140 -12.27 -1.71 4.30
N GLU A 141 -11.06 -2.25 4.45
CA GLU A 141 -10.81 -3.61 4.93
C GLU A 141 -9.55 -3.63 5.81
N PHE A 142 -9.29 -4.74 6.50
CA PHE A 142 -8.15 -4.87 7.40
C PHE A 142 -7.16 -5.93 6.91
N PHE A 143 -5.88 -5.73 7.23
CA PHE A 143 -4.84 -6.74 7.09
C PHE A 143 -4.04 -6.91 8.40
N PRO A 144 -3.81 -8.13 8.89
CA PRO A 144 -4.42 -9.38 8.45
C PRO A 144 -5.93 -9.38 8.72
N GLN A 145 -6.66 -10.25 8.03
CA GLN A 145 -8.08 -10.46 8.30
C GLN A 145 -8.27 -11.51 9.39
N ASN A 146 -9.27 -11.28 10.26
CA ASN A 146 -9.53 -12.15 11.42
C ASN A 146 -10.29 -13.45 11.07
N SER A 147 -10.79 -13.59 9.83
CA SER A 147 -11.64 -14.71 9.40
C SER A 147 -11.23 -15.26 8.04
N ASN A 148 -11.56 -16.53 7.78
CA ASN A 148 -11.42 -17.16 6.45
C ASN A 148 -12.31 -16.54 5.36
N THR A 149 -13.18 -15.59 5.73
CA THR A 149 -13.98 -14.81 4.79
C THR A 149 -13.43 -13.41 4.65
N ASN A 150 -13.14 -13.05 3.40
CA ASN A 150 -12.76 -11.70 2.99
C ASN A 150 -13.91 -10.72 3.23
N TYR A 151 -13.85 -9.97 4.35
CA TYR A 151 -14.89 -9.01 4.74
C TYR A 151 -14.47 -7.57 4.44
N VAL A 152 -15.40 -6.81 3.85
CA VAL A 152 -15.23 -5.40 3.48
C VAL A 152 -16.31 -4.58 4.15
N PHE A 153 -15.93 -3.45 4.74
CA PHE A 153 -16.82 -2.53 5.40
C PHE A 153 -17.18 -1.40 4.44
N HIS A 154 -18.45 -1.32 4.05
CA HIS A 154 -18.92 -0.24 3.20
C HIS A 154 -18.88 1.09 3.95
N LEU A 155 -18.38 2.14 3.30
CA LEU A 155 -18.28 3.47 3.88
C LEU A 155 -18.88 4.50 2.91
N PRO A 156 -20.21 4.76 2.98
CA PRO A 156 -20.91 5.68 2.09
C PRO A 156 -20.31 7.08 2.03
N PHE A 157 -19.69 7.53 3.13
CA PHE A 157 -18.97 8.81 3.23
C PHE A 157 -18.01 9.05 2.07
N LEU A 158 -17.26 8.02 1.63
CA LEU A 158 -16.33 8.14 0.49
C LEU A 158 -17.06 8.32 -0.84
N LYS A 159 -18.26 7.77 -1.00
CA LYS A 159 -19.05 7.99 -2.22
C LYS A 159 -19.62 9.40 -2.24
N GLU A 160 -20.16 9.84 -1.11
CA GLU A 160 -20.77 11.16 -0.96
C GLU A 160 -19.78 12.33 -1.06
N THR A 161 -18.50 12.10 -0.78
CA THR A 161 -17.41 13.08 -0.94
C THR A 161 -16.77 13.06 -2.33
N THR A 162 -17.26 12.22 -3.24
CA THR A 162 -16.73 12.14 -4.62
C THR A 162 -17.56 13.03 -5.55
N ASP A 163 -16.92 14.00 -6.20
CA ASP A 163 -17.59 14.79 -7.23
C ASP A 163 -17.68 13.99 -8.55
N PRO A 164 -18.84 13.98 -9.23
CA PRO A 164 -19.00 13.21 -10.46
C PRO A 164 -17.97 13.60 -11.52
N LYS A 165 -17.25 12.59 -12.05
CA LYS A 165 -16.18 12.72 -13.07
C LYS A 165 -14.87 13.34 -12.55
N GLU A 166 -14.80 13.70 -11.29
CA GLU A 166 -13.57 14.16 -10.65
C GLU A 166 -12.93 13.02 -9.85
N GLU A 167 -11.61 13.03 -9.74
CA GLU A 167 -10.84 12.07 -8.94
C GLU A 167 -10.33 12.71 -7.65
N ASN A 168 -11.17 13.54 -7.02
CA ASN A 168 -10.81 14.41 -5.90
C ASN A 168 -11.00 13.78 -4.51
N ASN A 169 -11.35 12.49 -4.46
CA ASN A 169 -11.55 11.75 -3.22
C ASN A 169 -10.61 10.55 -3.05
N LEU A 170 -9.49 10.59 -3.77
CA LEU A 170 -8.42 9.61 -3.70
C LEU A 170 -7.47 9.95 -2.54
N TYR A 171 -6.77 8.95 -2.01
CA TYR A 171 -5.89 9.11 -0.84
C TYR A 171 -6.57 9.83 0.36
N PRO A 172 -7.68 9.29 0.90
CA PRO A 172 -8.30 9.88 2.08
C PRO A 172 -7.29 9.98 3.23
N PHE A 173 -7.33 11.07 3.98
CA PHE A 173 -6.41 11.28 5.10
C PHE A 173 -6.92 10.54 6.32
N LEU A 174 -6.13 9.59 6.83
CA LEU A 174 -6.44 8.81 8.02
C LEU A 174 -5.50 9.22 9.15
N TYR A 175 -6.08 9.56 10.30
CA TYR A 175 -5.33 9.86 11.51
C TYR A 175 -5.93 9.12 12.70
N LEU A 176 -5.10 8.39 13.43
CA LEU A 176 -5.49 7.81 14.71
C LEU A 176 -5.60 8.92 15.78
N LEU A 177 -6.75 8.97 16.44
CA LEU A 177 -7.02 9.89 17.55
C LEU A 177 -6.57 9.28 18.89
N PRO A 178 -6.34 10.10 19.94
CA PRO A 178 -5.86 9.63 21.24
C PRO A 178 -6.80 8.64 21.95
N ASP A 179 -8.09 8.66 21.63
CA ASP A 179 -9.10 7.73 22.15
C ASP A 179 -9.13 6.39 21.38
N GLY A 180 -8.31 6.25 20.35
CA GLY A 180 -8.22 5.07 19.50
C GLY A 180 -9.15 5.09 18.29
N ASN A 181 -9.99 6.12 18.11
CA ASN A 181 -10.83 6.24 16.91
C ASN A 181 -10.04 6.77 15.72
N VAL A 182 -10.57 6.62 14.51
CA VAL A 182 -9.91 7.08 13.28
C VAL A 182 -10.64 8.31 12.75
N TYR A 183 -9.93 9.43 12.70
CA TYR A 183 -10.35 10.60 11.94
C TYR A 183 -10.06 10.37 10.45
N ILE A 184 -11.05 10.64 9.61
CA ILE A 184 -10.99 10.45 8.17
C ILE A 184 -11.37 11.78 7.51
N PHE A 185 -10.51 12.34 6.67
CA PHE A 185 -10.82 13.50 5.84
C PHE A 185 -10.72 13.13 4.36
N ALA A 186 -11.73 13.52 3.59
CA ALA A 186 -11.86 13.14 2.19
C ALA A 186 -12.59 14.25 1.43
N ASN A 187 -11.97 14.75 0.36
CA ASN A 187 -12.36 15.95 -0.40
C ASN A 187 -12.58 17.18 0.50
N GLN A 188 -13.83 17.46 0.90
CA GLN A 188 -14.23 18.66 1.65
C GLN A 188 -14.77 18.36 3.05
N ARG A 189 -14.93 17.09 3.42
CA ARG A 189 -15.59 16.69 4.68
C ARG A 189 -14.68 15.79 5.50
N SER A 190 -15.00 15.67 6.78
CA SER A 190 -14.37 14.67 7.65
C SER A 190 -15.36 13.96 8.56
N ILE A 191 -14.94 12.82 9.07
CA ILE A 191 -15.68 12.01 10.04
C ILE A 191 -14.74 11.42 11.09
N VAL A 192 -15.30 11.02 12.24
CA VAL A 192 -14.63 10.14 13.21
C VAL A 192 -15.31 8.79 13.21
N LEU A 193 -14.53 7.72 13.02
CA LEU A 193 -14.99 6.34 12.94
C LEU A 193 -14.48 5.52 14.13
N ASP A 194 -15.39 4.90 14.88
CA ASP A 194 -15.08 3.76 15.75
C ASP A 194 -15.03 2.50 14.88
N TYR A 195 -13.83 2.09 14.49
CA TYR A 195 -13.63 0.93 13.62
C TYR A 195 -13.79 -0.41 14.34
N THR A 196 -13.87 -0.42 15.68
CA THR A 196 -14.07 -1.63 16.48
C THR A 196 -15.55 -2.00 16.53
N LYS A 197 -16.43 -0.99 16.58
CA LYS A 197 -17.88 -1.14 16.53
C LYS A 197 -18.48 -0.92 15.14
N ILE A 198 -17.68 -0.41 14.19
CA ILE A 198 -18.11 -0.06 12.83
C ILE A 198 -19.18 1.06 12.91
N GLU A 199 -18.90 2.08 13.72
CA GLU A 199 -19.85 3.15 14.05
C GLU A 199 -19.28 4.52 13.69
N LEU A 200 -20.07 5.33 12.99
CA LEU A 200 -19.77 6.73 12.74
C LEU A 200 -20.09 7.53 14.01
N LEU A 201 -19.09 8.19 14.59
CA LEU A 201 -19.25 8.96 15.83
C LEU A 201 -19.58 10.43 15.54
N GLU A 202 -18.82 11.06 14.64
CA GLU A 202 -18.94 12.49 14.35
C GLU A 202 -18.73 12.75 12.86
N SER A 203 -19.29 13.87 12.37
CA SER A 203 -19.14 14.34 11.00
C SER A 203 -18.99 15.85 10.96
N PHE A 204 -18.08 16.34 10.11
CA PHE A 204 -17.79 17.76 9.93
C PHE A 204 -17.92 18.15 8.46
N GLN A 205 -18.49 19.34 8.22
CA GLN A 205 -18.72 19.92 6.89
C GLN A 205 -17.90 21.19 6.71
#